data_AF-A0A8H2QYZ5-F1
#
_entry.id   AF-A0A8H2QYZ5-F1
#
_cell.length_a   1.000
_cell.length_b   1.000
_cell.length_c   1.000
_cell.angle_alpha   90.00
_cell.angle_beta   90.00
_cell.angle_gamma   90.00
#
_symmetry.space_group_name_H-M   'P 1'
#
loop_
_entity.id
_entity.type
_entity.pdbx_description
1 polymer ?
#
loop_
_entity_poly.entity_id
_entity_poly.type
_entity_poly.pdbx_seq_one_letter_code
_entity_poly.pdbx_strand_id
1 'polypeptide(L)'
;MGKVYTRSGDDGTTSLYGGSRIGKDSLRVGAYGNIDSANVSIGLAKAHISNSIYRDLLEVCQLKLFEIAAEVSSDEKGKKKLQGRIKEKDIAFLEEAIDVLSKDLQEQNFFSIPGHSKTSSFLHLARVDVRRGERGLVELSRTEEVSGYNLKYLNRLSDLLFVLSRVVDEKQEGQYQDRTGTSKVSMARAIEQACFEKAKEISVPMAVAVTDEKGQVISFGVMDDTLEISYDLAKDKAYTAAVLRTETEKLKDLTGPQGSFYGLERKDRIVVFGGGVPLFQEGKLIGAIGVSGGSVEEDVLVVKAGEKAFMKGDRL
;
A
#
# COMPACT_ATOMS: atom_id res chain seq x y z
N MET A 1 4.73 -6.19 31.91
CA MET A 1 5.95 -5.66 31.27
C MET A 1 6.64 -4.75 32.27
N GLY A 2 7.93 -4.93 32.56
CA GLY A 2 8.66 -4.00 33.43
C GLY A 2 8.78 -2.60 32.82
N LYS A 3 9.34 -1.62 33.55
CA LYS A 3 9.67 -0.31 32.97
C LYS A 3 10.56 -0.50 31.73
N VAL A 4 10.24 0.19 30.64
CA VAL A 4 10.95 0.06 29.36
C VAL A 4 12.41 0.54 29.46
N TYR A 5 12.68 1.62 30.18
CA TYR A 5 14.04 2.11 30.43
C TYR A 5 14.60 1.54 31.74
N THR A 6 15.79 0.95 31.69
CA THR A 6 16.46 0.34 32.87
C THR A 6 17.76 1.03 33.27
N ARG A 7 18.29 1.94 32.44
CA ARG A 7 19.61 2.61 32.59
C ARG A 7 20.83 1.68 32.60
N SER A 8 20.63 0.37 32.48
CA SER A 8 21.70 -0.63 32.50
C SER A 8 22.64 -0.57 31.29
N GLY A 9 22.35 0.24 30.27
CA GLY A 9 23.22 0.43 29.12
C GLY A 9 23.81 1.83 28.97
N ASP A 10 23.68 2.68 29.99
CA ASP A 10 24.20 4.07 29.96
C ASP A 10 25.74 4.09 29.95
N ASP A 11 26.38 2.99 30.36
CA ASP A 11 27.83 2.75 30.30
C ASP A 11 28.34 2.36 28.90
N GLY A 12 27.47 2.35 27.89
CA GLY A 12 27.82 1.97 26.52
C GLY A 12 27.74 0.46 26.22
N THR A 13 27.30 -0.36 27.17
CA THR A 13 27.20 -1.82 26.99
C THR A 13 25.74 -2.30 26.99
N THR A 14 25.50 -3.51 26.49
CA THR A 14 24.17 -4.14 26.44
C THR A 14 24.26 -5.62 26.85
N SER A 15 23.13 -6.26 27.11
CA SER A 15 23.06 -7.69 27.42
C SER A 15 22.52 -8.48 26.24
N LEU A 16 23.21 -9.55 25.86
CA LEU A 16 22.74 -10.54 24.90
C LEU A 16 21.61 -11.37 25.51
N TYR A 17 20.79 -11.98 24.66
CA TYR A 17 19.84 -13.00 25.08
C TYR A 17 20.62 -14.17 25.68
N GLY A 18 20.42 -14.43 26.98
CA GLY A 18 21.21 -15.36 27.78
C GLY A 18 22.03 -14.71 28.90
N GLY A 19 22.22 -13.39 28.86
CA GLY A 19 22.66 -12.55 29.97
C GLY A 19 24.11 -12.05 29.89
N SER A 20 24.91 -12.52 28.93
CA SER A 20 26.28 -12.02 28.72
C SER A 20 26.27 -10.55 28.28
N ARG A 21 27.25 -9.75 28.73
CA ARG A 21 27.37 -8.32 28.37
C ARG A 21 28.41 -8.07 27.28
N ILE A 22 28.10 -7.14 26.40
CA ILE A 22 28.94 -6.75 25.26
C ILE A 22 28.82 -5.23 24.98
N GLY A 23 29.82 -4.62 24.34
CA GLY A 23 29.74 -3.24 23.86
C GLY A 23 28.63 -3.05 22.81
N LYS A 24 27.94 -1.91 22.87
CA LYS A 24 26.89 -1.55 21.90
C LYS A 24 27.42 -1.32 20.48
N ASP A 25 28.72 -1.07 20.36
CA ASP A 25 29.48 -0.89 19.13
C ASP A 25 30.00 -2.20 18.52
N SER A 26 29.80 -3.34 19.19
CA SER A 26 30.23 -4.64 18.66
C SER A 26 29.54 -5.00 17.34
N LEU A 27 30.25 -5.73 16.47
CA LEU A 27 29.72 -6.22 15.19
C LEU A 27 28.42 -7.00 15.37
N ARG A 28 28.32 -7.82 16.43
CA ARG A 28 27.11 -8.58 16.76
C ARG A 28 25.91 -7.68 17.03
N VAL A 29 26.10 -6.60 17.80
CA VAL A 29 25.03 -5.62 18.10
C VAL A 29 24.62 -4.86 16.84
N GLY A 30 25.59 -4.41 16.05
CA GLY A 30 25.33 -3.77 14.76
C GLY A 30 24.57 -4.68 13.79
N ALA A 31 24.92 -5.98 13.74
CA ALA A 31 24.28 -6.93 12.83
C ALA A 31 22.80 -7.15 13.15
N TYR A 32 22.44 -7.49 14.39
CA TYR A 32 21.01 -7.68 14.72
C TYR A 32 20.24 -6.34 14.72
N GLY A 33 20.89 -5.21 15.01
CA GLY A 33 20.26 -3.89 14.90
C GLY A 33 19.93 -3.50 13.45
N ASN A 34 20.79 -3.85 12.49
CA ASN A 34 20.49 -3.68 11.07
C ASN A 34 19.32 -4.57 10.62
N ILE A 35 19.22 -5.79 11.16
CA ILE A 35 18.10 -6.71 10.88
C ILE A 35 16.79 -6.18 11.45
N ASP A 36 16.82 -5.61 12.66
CA ASP A 36 15.66 -4.95 13.27
C ASP A 36 15.22 -3.72 12.44
N SER A 37 16.19 -2.93 11.96
CA SER A 37 15.91 -1.81 11.05
C SER A 37 15.22 -2.28 9.76
N ALA A 38 15.69 -3.39 9.17
CA ALA A 38 15.04 -4.00 8.01
C ALA A 38 13.61 -4.47 8.32
N ASN A 39 13.38 -5.01 9.52
CA ASN A 39 12.06 -5.44 9.98
C ASN A 39 11.08 -4.25 10.10
N VAL A 40 11.55 -3.12 10.63
CA VAL A 40 10.78 -1.86 10.69
C VAL A 40 10.44 -1.35 9.28
N SER A 41 11.40 -1.36 8.36
CA SER A 41 11.17 -0.92 6.97
C SER A 41 10.17 -1.82 6.23
N ILE A 42 10.18 -3.14 6.47
CA ILE A 42 9.14 -4.04 5.98
C ILE A 42 7.77 -3.69 6.59
N GLY A 43 7.71 -3.38 7.88
CA GLY A 43 6.48 -2.94 8.55
C GLY A 43 5.90 -1.67 7.93
N LEU A 44 6.76 -0.72 7.57
CA LEU A 44 6.36 0.52 6.89
C LEU A 44 5.80 0.24 5.48
N ALA A 45 6.44 -0.64 4.71
CA ALA A 45 5.93 -1.06 3.41
C ALA A 45 4.58 -1.79 3.55
N LYS A 46 4.47 -2.72 4.51
CA LYS A 46 3.25 -3.48 4.81
C LYS A 46 2.06 -2.57 5.14
N ALA A 47 2.29 -1.47 5.86
CA ALA A 47 1.24 -0.50 6.21
C ALA A 47 0.63 0.23 4.99
N HIS A 48 1.31 0.23 3.85
CA HIS A 48 0.86 0.88 2.61
C HIS A 48 0.36 -0.10 1.53
N ILE A 49 0.33 -1.40 1.83
CA ILE A 49 -0.14 -2.44 0.91
C ILE A 49 -1.59 -2.78 1.23
N SER A 50 -2.45 -2.76 0.22
CA SER A 50 -3.87 -3.06 0.40
C SER A 50 -4.15 -4.57 0.34
N ASN A 51 -3.44 -5.29 -0.55
CA ASN A 51 -3.64 -6.73 -0.74
C ASN A 51 -3.26 -7.52 0.52
N SER A 52 -4.21 -8.29 1.07
CA SER A 52 -3.99 -9.08 2.28
C SER A 52 -2.94 -10.18 2.10
N ILE A 53 -2.86 -10.81 0.92
CA ILE A 53 -1.88 -11.87 0.64
C ILE A 53 -0.46 -11.31 0.73
N TYR A 54 -0.22 -10.13 0.17
CA TYR A 54 1.10 -9.49 0.22
C TYR A 54 1.43 -9.02 1.64
N ARG A 55 0.44 -8.53 2.40
CA ARG A 55 0.64 -8.18 3.81
C ARG A 55 0.98 -9.40 4.67
N ASP A 56 0.26 -10.50 4.49
CA ASP A 56 0.48 -11.75 5.22
C ASP A 56 1.85 -12.34 4.89
N LEU A 57 2.26 -12.29 3.61
CA LEU A 57 3.60 -12.68 3.17
C LEU A 57 4.70 -11.86 3.86
N LEU A 58 4.55 -10.53 3.90
CA LEU A 58 5.50 -9.66 4.58
C LEU A 58 5.50 -9.90 6.10
N GLU A 59 4.35 -10.20 6.71
CA GLU A 59 4.25 -10.53 8.13
C GLU A 59 5.01 -11.81 8.48
N VAL A 60 4.88 -12.85 7.65
CA VAL A 60 5.71 -14.05 7.78
C VAL A 60 7.19 -13.70 7.70
N CYS A 61 7.59 -12.82 6.78
CA CYS A 61 8.97 -12.36 6.67
C CYS A 61 9.45 -11.60 7.92
N GLN A 62 8.62 -10.74 8.51
CA GLN A 62 8.93 -10.01 9.75
C GLN A 62 9.15 -10.96 10.93
N LEU A 63 8.33 -12.01 11.05
CA LEU A 63 8.52 -13.05 12.07
C LEU A 63 9.85 -13.78 11.89
N LYS A 64 10.24 -14.09 10.65
CA LYS A 64 11.53 -14.71 10.36
C LYS A 64 12.72 -13.79 10.62
N LEU A 65 12.63 -12.50 10.32
CA LEU A 65 13.66 -11.54 10.73
C LEU A 65 13.79 -11.46 12.26
N PHE A 66 12.69 -11.58 13.00
CA PHE A 66 12.71 -11.65 14.45
C PHE A 66 13.42 -12.92 14.96
N GLU A 67 13.19 -14.08 14.34
CA GLU A 67 13.92 -15.32 14.64
C GLU A 67 15.43 -15.15 14.39
N ILE A 68 15.82 -14.54 13.26
CA ILE A 68 17.24 -14.27 12.95
C ILE A 68 17.85 -13.32 13.98
N ALA A 69 17.17 -12.21 14.29
CA ALA A 69 17.66 -11.24 15.27
C ALA A 69 17.79 -11.86 16.67
N ALA A 70 16.85 -12.72 17.07
CA ALA A 70 16.92 -13.47 18.32
C ALA A 70 18.12 -14.42 18.34
N GLU A 71 18.40 -15.13 17.24
CA GLU A 71 19.56 -16.00 17.13
C GLU A 71 20.88 -15.22 17.23
N VAL A 72 21.00 -14.11 16.50
CA VAL A 72 22.22 -13.29 16.44
C VAL A 72 22.46 -12.53 17.74
N SER A 73 21.40 -12.12 18.43
CA SER A 73 21.50 -11.48 19.75
C SER A 73 21.70 -12.47 20.90
N SER A 74 21.81 -13.78 20.63
CA SER A 74 21.98 -14.81 21.67
C SER A 74 23.43 -15.19 21.95
N ASP A 75 23.74 -15.33 23.24
CA ASP A 75 24.90 -16.11 23.69
C ASP A 75 24.60 -17.62 23.73
N GLU A 76 25.55 -18.46 24.15
CA GLU A 76 25.37 -19.92 24.22
C GLU A 76 24.20 -20.37 25.12
N LYS A 77 23.87 -19.63 26.18
CA LYS A 77 22.70 -19.90 27.03
C LYS A 77 21.42 -19.46 26.34
N GLY A 78 21.43 -18.31 25.65
CA GLY A 78 20.30 -17.82 24.86
C GLY A 78 19.94 -18.75 23.70
N LYS A 79 20.95 -19.22 22.96
CA LYS A 79 20.80 -20.12 21.81
C LYS A 79 20.05 -21.41 22.14
N LYS A 80 20.17 -21.89 23.38
CA LYS A 80 19.47 -23.08 23.89
C LYS A 80 17.99 -22.84 24.21
N LYS A 81 17.58 -21.58 24.37
CA LYS A 81 16.19 -21.17 24.69
C LYS A 81 15.39 -20.77 23.45
N LEU A 82 16.04 -20.65 22.30
CA LEU A 82 15.38 -20.29 21.05
C LEU A 82 14.36 -21.36 20.64
N GLN A 83 13.15 -20.93 20.29
CA GLN A 83 12.07 -21.81 19.83
C GLN A 83 12.05 -21.97 18.31
N GLY A 84 12.64 -21.03 17.58
CA GLY A 84 12.69 -20.97 16.12
C GLY A 84 14.06 -20.59 15.62
N ARG A 85 14.40 -21.09 14.44
CA ARG A 85 15.57 -20.73 13.63
C ARG A 85 15.19 -20.92 12.18
N ILE A 86 15.86 -20.19 11.29
CA ILE A 86 15.70 -20.38 9.86
C ILE A 86 16.15 -21.77 9.47
N LYS A 87 15.32 -22.42 8.65
CA LYS A 87 15.56 -23.73 8.06
C LYS A 87 15.48 -23.63 6.55
N GLU A 88 15.89 -24.70 5.88
CA GLU A 88 15.84 -24.82 4.42
C GLU A 88 14.44 -24.55 3.85
N LYS A 89 13.39 -25.03 4.51
CA LYS A 89 11.99 -24.78 4.12
C LYS A 89 11.62 -23.30 4.07
N ASP A 90 12.23 -22.46 4.91
CA ASP A 90 11.93 -21.03 4.96
C ASP A 90 12.57 -20.31 3.75
N ILE A 91 13.71 -20.82 3.26
CA ILE A 91 14.35 -20.35 2.03
C ILE A 91 13.53 -20.80 0.82
N ALA A 92 13.15 -22.09 0.77
CA ALA A 92 12.32 -22.63 -0.29
C ALA A 92 10.98 -21.90 -0.41
N PHE A 93 10.39 -21.50 0.72
CA PHE A 93 9.18 -20.67 0.73
C PHE A 93 9.37 -19.32 0.04
N LEU A 94 10.51 -18.64 0.27
CA LEU A 94 10.81 -17.38 -0.42
C LEU A 94 11.01 -17.58 -1.92
N GLU A 95 11.72 -18.64 -2.32
CA GLU A 95 11.96 -19.00 -3.72
C GLU A 95 10.64 -19.29 -4.43
N GLU A 96 9.75 -20.09 -3.82
CA GLU A 96 8.42 -20.35 -4.36
C GLU A 96 7.57 -19.08 -4.47
N ALA A 97 7.59 -18.21 -3.45
CA ALA A 97 6.89 -16.93 -3.48
C ALA A 97 7.41 -16.02 -4.61
N ILE A 98 8.74 -15.96 -4.81
CA ILE A 98 9.38 -15.24 -5.91
C ILE A 98 8.90 -15.78 -7.26
N ASP A 99 8.94 -17.10 -7.45
CA ASP A 99 8.53 -17.74 -8.70
C ASP A 99 7.06 -17.45 -9.02
N VAL A 100 6.18 -17.57 -8.02
CA VAL A 100 4.74 -17.28 -8.18
C VAL A 100 4.50 -15.82 -8.53
N LEU A 101 5.16 -14.89 -7.84
CA LEU A 101 4.99 -13.45 -8.08
C LEU A 101 5.56 -13.02 -9.44
N SER A 102 6.63 -13.68 -9.90
CA SER A 102 7.34 -13.33 -11.13
C SER A 102 6.64 -13.81 -12.41
N LYS A 103 5.80 -14.85 -12.34
CA LYS A 103 5.12 -15.44 -13.52
C LYS A 103 4.37 -14.46 -14.40
N ASP A 104 3.80 -13.42 -13.80
CA ASP A 104 2.97 -12.42 -14.48
C ASP A 104 3.71 -11.10 -14.78
N LEU A 105 4.99 -10.99 -14.42
CA LEU A 105 5.74 -9.76 -14.63
C LEU A 105 6.23 -9.66 -16.07
N GLN A 106 6.16 -8.45 -16.64
CA GLN A 106 6.75 -8.19 -17.95
C GLN A 106 8.27 -8.32 -17.89
N GLU A 107 8.90 -8.84 -18.95
CA GLU A 107 10.36 -8.84 -19.02
C GLU A 107 10.90 -7.41 -19.04
N GLN A 108 11.90 -7.13 -18.20
CA GLN A 108 12.60 -5.83 -18.16
C GLN A 108 14.06 -6.03 -18.51
N ASN A 109 14.50 -5.36 -19.58
CA ASN A 109 15.89 -5.37 -20.07
C ASN A 109 16.68 -4.13 -19.62
N PHE A 110 16.18 -3.37 -18.65
CA PHE A 110 16.78 -2.14 -18.14
C PHE A 110 16.66 -2.05 -16.61
N PHE A 111 17.55 -1.28 -15.97
CA PHE A 111 17.52 -1.09 -14.52
C PHE A 111 16.30 -0.26 -14.11
N SER A 112 15.50 -0.81 -13.19
CA SER A 112 14.38 -0.08 -12.58
C SER A 112 14.90 1.02 -11.65
N ILE A 113 14.40 2.24 -11.84
CA ILE A 113 14.62 3.36 -10.92
C ILE A 113 13.60 3.19 -9.77
N PRO A 114 14.06 3.03 -8.52
CA PRO A 114 13.15 2.87 -7.39
C PRO A 114 12.16 4.03 -7.24
N GLY A 115 10.91 3.69 -6.97
CA GLY A 115 9.91 4.64 -6.49
C GLY A 115 8.91 5.14 -7.53
N HIS A 116 8.45 4.27 -8.43
CA HIS A 116 7.32 4.58 -9.31
C HIS A 116 6.01 4.80 -8.53
N SER A 117 5.82 4.11 -7.40
CA SER A 117 4.72 4.33 -6.48
C SER A 117 5.23 4.52 -5.04
N LYS A 118 4.37 5.07 -4.17
CA LYS A 118 4.66 5.19 -2.74
C LYS A 118 4.94 3.82 -2.11
N THR A 119 4.14 2.82 -2.47
CA THR A 119 4.26 1.45 -1.97
C THR A 119 5.55 0.79 -2.47
N SER A 120 5.89 0.90 -3.75
CA SER A 120 7.14 0.34 -4.27
C SER A 120 8.37 1.04 -3.73
N SER A 121 8.30 2.35 -3.47
CA SER A 121 9.36 3.11 -2.79
C SER A 121 9.71 2.50 -1.43
N PHE A 122 8.70 2.17 -0.62
CA PHE A 122 8.93 1.55 0.70
C PHE A 122 9.46 0.12 0.58
N LEU A 123 9.00 -0.66 -0.40
CA LEU A 123 9.54 -2.00 -0.65
C LEU A 123 11.02 -1.94 -1.09
N HIS A 124 11.39 -0.95 -1.90
CA HIS A 124 12.79 -0.73 -2.25
C HIS A 124 13.65 -0.28 -1.06
N LEU A 125 13.11 0.56 -0.16
CA LEU A 125 13.79 0.91 1.09
C LEU A 125 14.03 -0.32 1.94
N ALA A 126 12.99 -1.14 2.17
CA ALA A 126 13.09 -2.39 2.90
C ALA A 126 14.14 -3.32 2.29
N ARG A 127 14.18 -3.44 0.96
CA ARG A 127 15.20 -4.22 0.24
C ARG A 127 16.63 -3.73 0.52
N VAL A 128 16.85 -2.41 0.53
CA VAL A 128 18.18 -1.84 0.82
C VAL A 128 18.60 -2.14 2.26
N ASP A 129 17.66 -2.06 3.19
CA ASP A 129 17.92 -2.33 4.61
C ASP A 129 18.16 -3.83 4.87
N VAL A 130 17.41 -4.73 4.21
CA VAL A 130 17.69 -6.18 4.25
C VAL A 130 19.10 -6.47 3.75
N ARG A 131 19.52 -5.85 2.63
CA ARG A 131 20.90 -5.99 2.13
C ARG A 131 21.94 -5.39 3.08
N ARG A 132 21.60 -4.35 3.85
CA ARG A 132 22.47 -3.81 4.90
C ARG A 132 22.62 -4.83 6.03
N GLY A 133 21.52 -5.44 6.48
CA GLY A 133 21.53 -6.53 7.45
C GLY A 133 22.35 -7.74 6.99
N GLU A 134 22.19 -8.14 5.73
CA GLU A 134 22.97 -9.21 5.09
C GLU A 134 24.48 -8.93 5.18
N ARG A 135 24.92 -7.73 4.75
CA ARG A 135 26.34 -7.35 4.85
C ARG A 135 26.84 -7.33 6.29
N GLY A 136 26.03 -6.87 7.23
CA GLY A 136 26.36 -6.91 8.67
C GLY A 136 26.55 -8.34 9.19
N LEU A 137 25.73 -9.30 8.75
CA LEU A 137 25.93 -10.72 9.09
C LEU A 137 27.16 -11.32 8.40
N VAL A 138 27.45 -10.94 7.16
CA VAL A 138 28.67 -11.37 6.46
C VAL A 138 29.93 -10.84 7.14
N GLU A 139 29.89 -9.61 7.66
CA GLU A 139 31.00 -9.06 8.42
C GLU A 139 31.19 -9.80 9.74
N LEU A 140 30.09 -10.03 10.47
CA LEU A 140 30.10 -10.80 11.71
C LEU A 140 30.60 -12.24 11.50
N SER A 141 30.24 -12.89 10.38
CA SER A 141 30.61 -14.28 10.10
C SER A 141 32.11 -14.50 9.89
N ARG A 142 32.89 -13.42 9.71
CA ARG A 142 34.35 -13.48 9.62
C ARG A 142 35.02 -13.68 10.98
N THR A 143 34.34 -13.29 12.06
CA THR A 143 34.89 -13.32 13.42
C THR A 143 34.11 -14.27 14.34
N GLU A 144 32.84 -14.54 14.05
CA GLU A 144 31.94 -15.33 14.87
C GLU A 144 31.14 -16.33 14.04
N GLU A 145 30.68 -17.41 14.65
CA GLU A 145 29.84 -18.40 13.96
C GLU A 145 28.45 -17.81 13.66
N VAL A 146 28.08 -17.82 12.37
CA VAL A 146 26.76 -17.38 11.88
C VAL A 146 26.15 -18.48 11.03
N SER A 147 24.86 -18.76 11.24
CA SER A 147 24.12 -19.74 10.45
C SER A 147 24.08 -19.35 8.97
N GLY A 148 24.54 -20.26 8.10
CA GLY A 148 24.45 -20.08 6.65
C GLY A 148 23.01 -19.97 6.14
N TYR A 149 22.02 -20.50 6.88
CA TYR A 149 20.61 -20.33 6.54
C TYR A 149 20.16 -18.87 6.68
N ASN A 150 20.65 -18.14 7.68
CA ASN A 150 20.30 -16.73 7.88
C ASN A 150 20.82 -15.87 6.73
N LEU A 151 22.06 -16.12 6.27
CA LEU A 151 22.64 -15.44 5.11
C LEU A 151 21.84 -15.72 3.83
N LYS A 152 21.52 -16.99 3.56
CA LYS A 152 20.71 -17.39 2.40
C LYS A 152 19.31 -16.76 2.43
N TYR A 153 18.68 -16.71 3.60
CA TYR A 153 17.35 -16.13 3.78
C TYR A 153 17.34 -14.62 3.51
N LEU A 154 18.26 -13.85 4.09
CA LEU A 154 18.33 -12.40 3.83
C LEU A 154 18.61 -12.09 2.36
N ASN A 155 19.47 -12.89 1.72
CA ASN A 155 19.76 -12.76 0.30
C ASN A 155 18.47 -12.91 -0.54
N ARG A 156 17.73 -14.01 -0.35
CA ARG A 156 16.47 -14.28 -1.06
C ARG A 156 15.35 -13.32 -0.68
N LEU A 157 15.30 -12.85 0.57
CA LEU A 157 14.32 -11.85 0.99
C LEU A 157 14.53 -10.53 0.23
N SER A 158 15.78 -10.16 -0.07
CA SER A 158 16.04 -8.97 -0.87
C SER A 158 15.53 -9.10 -2.30
N ASP A 159 15.58 -10.30 -2.88
CA ASP A 159 15.02 -10.60 -4.20
C ASP A 159 13.48 -10.59 -4.15
N LEU A 160 12.87 -11.19 -3.13
CA LEU A 160 11.43 -11.15 -2.91
C LEU A 160 10.90 -9.71 -2.84
N LEU A 161 11.56 -8.84 -2.07
CA LEU A 161 11.14 -7.45 -1.93
C LEU A 161 11.28 -6.67 -3.25
N PHE A 162 12.26 -7.00 -4.08
CA PHE A 162 12.39 -6.44 -5.43
C PHE A 162 11.27 -6.93 -6.36
N VAL A 163 10.97 -8.22 -6.36
CA VAL A 163 9.89 -8.78 -7.17
C VAL A 163 8.55 -8.21 -6.73
N LEU A 164 8.30 -8.12 -5.43
CA LEU A 164 7.07 -7.55 -4.89
C LEU A 164 6.95 -6.05 -5.23
N SER A 165 8.04 -5.29 -5.23
CA SER A 165 8.01 -3.88 -5.64
C SER A 165 7.58 -3.72 -7.10
N ARG A 166 8.03 -4.63 -7.98
CA ARG A 166 7.58 -4.68 -9.38
C ARG A 166 6.12 -5.11 -9.50
N VAL A 167 5.70 -6.11 -8.74
CA VAL A 167 4.31 -6.58 -8.74
C VAL A 167 3.34 -5.46 -8.37
N VAL A 168 3.64 -4.68 -7.33
CA VAL A 168 2.75 -3.58 -6.91
C VAL A 168 2.72 -2.42 -7.91
N ASP A 169 3.81 -2.19 -8.66
CA ASP A 169 3.89 -1.17 -9.70
C ASP A 169 3.20 -1.62 -11.00
N GLU A 170 3.49 -2.83 -11.49
CA GLU A 170 2.92 -3.37 -12.74
C GLU A 170 1.44 -3.71 -12.61
N LYS A 171 1.05 -4.33 -11.48
CA LYS A 171 -0.36 -4.66 -11.22
C LYS A 171 -1.14 -3.48 -10.65
N GLN A 172 -0.52 -2.28 -10.55
CA GLN A 172 -1.00 -1.08 -9.90
C GLN A 172 -2.02 -1.38 -8.78
N GLU A 173 -1.57 -1.47 -7.52
CA GLU A 173 -2.53 -1.42 -6.41
C GLU A 173 -3.26 -0.06 -6.43
N GLY A 174 -4.35 0.02 -7.19
CA GLY A 174 -5.08 1.25 -7.51
C GLY A 174 -5.56 1.40 -8.97
N GLN A 175 -5.11 0.58 -9.93
CA GLN A 175 -5.71 0.52 -11.27
C GLN A 175 -6.04 -0.92 -11.65
N TYR A 176 -7.33 -1.18 -11.75
CA TYR A 176 -7.91 -2.42 -12.23
C TYR A 176 -7.34 -2.80 -13.61
N GLN A 177 -6.49 -3.82 -13.70
CA GLN A 177 -6.22 -4.51 -14.97
C GLN A 177 -7.14 -5.73 -15.10
N ASP A 178 -7.93 -5.70 -16.15
CA ASP A 178 -9.00 -6.61 -16.54
C ASP A 178 -8.53 -8.07 -16.59
N ARG A 179 -9.14 -8.94 -15.78
CA ARG A 179 -9.11 -10.40 -15.98
C ARG A 179 -10.49 -11.01 -16.21
N THR A 180 -11.55 -10.20 -16.35
CA THR A 180 -12.91 -10.67 -16.63
C THR A 180 -13.75 -9.59 -17.32
N GLY A 181 -13.52 -9.37 -18.62
CA GLY A 181 -14.52 -8.93 -19.58
C GLY A 181 -14.91 -7.44 -19.58
N THR A 182 -14.21 -6.62 -20.36
CA THR A 182 -14.71 -5.70 -21.42
C THR A 182 -15.94 -4.76 -21.20
N SER A 183 -16.73 -4.84 -20.12
CA SER A 183 -17.95 -4.02 -19.92
C SER A 183 -17.81 -2.91 -18.87
N LYS A 184 -17.14 -3.15 -17.73
CA LYS A 184 -17.04 -2.11 -16.67
C LYS A 184 -16.08 -0.97 -17.02
N VAL A 185 -14.92 -1.28 -17.61
CA VAL A 185 -13.94 -0.26 -18.02
C VAL A 185 -14.45 0.57 -19.20
N SER A 186 -15.10 -0.08 -20.17
CA SER A 186 -15.70 0.61 -21.32
C SER A 186 -16.84 1.53 -20.88
N MET A 187 -17.70 1.07 -19.97
CA MET A 187 -18.72 1.89 -19.32
C MET A 187 -18.09 3.06 -18.55
N ALA A 188 -17.06 2.82 -17.73
CA ALA A 188 -16.41 3.88 -16.96
C ALA A 188 -15.80 4.96 -17.86
N ARG A 189 -15.16 4.56 -18.98
CA ARG A 189 -14.65 5.50 -19.98
C ARG A 189 -15.77 6.27 -20.69
N ALA A 190 -16.90 5.65 -20.98
CA ALA A 190 -18.05 6.33 -21.60
C ALA A 190 -18.66 7.38 -20.66
N ILE A 191 -18.74 7.08 -19.36
CA ILE A 191 -19.18 8.01 -18.32
C ILE A 191 -18.20 9.20 -18.23
N GLU A 192 -16.90 8.91 -18.17
CA GLU A 192 -15.84 9.91 -18.11
C GLU A 192 -15.87 10.84 -19.33
N GLN A 193 -15.99 10.28 -20.53
CA GLN A 193 -16.12 11.02 -21.78
C GLN A 193 -17.32 12.00 -21.74
N ALA A 194 -18.47 11.54 -21.27
CA ALA A 194 -19.68 12.37 -21.15
C ALA A 194 -19.49 13.53 -20.14
N CYS A 195 -18.78 13.28 -19.04
CA CYS A 195 -18.41 14.34 -18.10
C CYS A 195 -17.49 15.36 -18.77
N PHE A 196 -16.45 14.95 -19.51
CA PHE A 196 -15.57 15.90 -20.19
C PHE A 196 -16.25 16.68 -21.31
N GLU A 197 -17.15 16.05 -22.06
CA GLU A 197 -17.98 16.77 -23.04
C GLU A 197 -18.79 17.85 -22.35
N LYS A 198 -19.41 17.54 -21.20
CA LYS A 198 -20.16 18.54 -20.44
C LYS A 198 -19.28 19.64 -19.85
N ALA A 199 -18.11 19.29 -19.33
CA ALA A 199 -17.13 20.24 -18.81
C ALA A 199 -16.62 21.20 -19.90
N LYS A 200 -16.39 20.70 -21.12
CA LYS A 200 -16.07 21.52 -22.30
C LYS A 200 -17.22 22.46 -22.68
N GLU A 201 -18.47 21.99 -22.65
CA GLU A 201 -19.64 22.84 -22.96
C GLU A 201 -19.74 24.05 -22.02
N ILE A 202 -19.41 23.87 -20.74
CA ILE A 202 -19.46 24.95 -19.74
C ILE A 202 -18.14 25.73 -19.63
N SER A 203 -17.12 25.36 -20.41
CA SER A 203 -15.78 25.95 -20.39
C SER A 203 -15.09 25.94 -19.02
N VAL A 204 -15.29 24.85 -18.25
CA VAL A 204 -14.66 24.67 -16.93
C VAL A 204 -13.83 23.39 -16.97
N PRO A 205 -12.49 23.45 -16.82
CA PRO A 205 -11.66 22.26 -16.79
C PRO A 205 -11.89 21.46 -15.49
N MET A 206 -12.01 20.14 -15.60
CA MET A 206 -12.37 19.28 -14.47
C MET A 206 -11.58 17.96 -14.45
N ALA A 207 -11.45 17.42 -13.25
CA ALA A 207 -11.07 16.04 -12.97
C ALA A 207 -12.32 15.19 -12.78
N VAL A 208 -12.29 13.97 -13.32
CA VAL A 208 -13.41 13.02 -13.28
C VAL A 208 -12.88 11.67 -12.82
N ALA A 209 -13.51 11.09 -11.81
CA ALA A 209 -13.25 9.76 -11.29
C ALA A 209 -14.49 8.89 -11.43
N VAL A 210 -14.31 7.64 -11.87
CA VAL A 210 -15.35 6.61 -11.87
C VAL A 210 -14.83 5.43 -11.06
N THR A 211 -15.63 4.94 -10.11
CA THR A 211 -15.24 3.88 -9.18
C THR A 211 -16.13 2.64 -9.31
N ASP A 212 -15.66 1.52 -8.77
CA ASP A 212 -16.46 0.31 -8.53
C ASP A 212 -17.35 0.46 -7.29
N GLU A 213 -18.13 -0.58 -6.98
CA GLU A 213 -19.04 -0.60 -5.83
C GLU A 213 -18.34 -0.51 -4.45
N LYS A 214 -17.00 -0.65 -4.40
CA LYS A 214 -16.17 -0.54 -3.20
C LYS A 214 -15.46 0.82 -3.12
N GLY A 215 -15.66 1.71 -4.08
CA GLY A 215 -14.99 3.00 -4.18
C GLY A 215 -13.56 2.92 -4.71
N GLN A 216 -13.16 1.81 -5.34
CA GLN A 216 -11.89 1.69 -6.04
C GLN A 216 -12.00 2.33 -7.43
N VAL A 217 -11.03 3.14 -7.82
CA VAL A 217 -11.05 3.86 -9.10
C VAL A 217 -10.90 2.87 -10.27
N ILE A 218 -11.85 2.92 -11.21
CA ILE A 218 -11.83 2.18 -12.47
C ILE A 218 -11.29 3.07 -13.60
N SER A 219 -11.76 4.31 -13.67
CA SER A 219 -11.31 5.29 -14.66
C SER A 219 -11.12 6.65 -14.00
N PHE A 220 -10.09 7.37 -14.44
CA PHE A 220 -9.80 8.69 -13.94
C PHE A 220 -9.05 9.50 -15.00
N GLY A 221 -9.51 10.72 -15.20
CA GLY A 221 -8.90 11.65 -16.12
C GLY A 221 -9.03 13.08 -15.66
N VAL A 222 -8.22 13.94 -16.24
CA VAL A 222 -8.11 15.35 -15.89
C VAL A 222 -7.95 16.15 -17.16
N MET A 223 -8.70 17.24 -17.29
CA MET A 223 -8.52 18.20 -18.37
C MET A 223 -7.30 19.07 -18.10
N ASP A 224 -6.67 19.57 -19.16
CA ASP A 224 -5.63 20.59 -19.03
C ASP A 224 -6.16 21.80 -18.25
N ASP A 225 -5.29 22.46 -17.49
CA ASP A 225 -5.59 23.63 -16.65
C ASP A 225 -6.58 23.40 -15.48
N THR A 226 -6.92 22.15 -15.16
CA THR A 226 -7.70 21.82 -13.95
C THR A 226 -6.90 22.15 -12.69
N LEU A 227 -7.56 22.70 -11.67
CA LEU A 227 -6.97 22.95 -10.35
C LEU A 227 -6.41 21.67 -9.72
N GLU A 228 -5.21 21.72 -9.16
CA GLU A 228 -4.52 20.54 -8.61
C GLU A 228 -5.33 19.84 -7.49
N ILE A 229 -6.02 20.62 -6.64
CA ILE A 229 -6.87 20.08 -5.56
C ILE A 229 -8.03 19.22 -6.08
N SER A 230 -8.47 19.45 -7.32
CA SER A 230 -9.58 18.70 -7.92
C SER A 230 -9.23 17.24 -8.19
N TYR A 231 -7.94 16.91 -8.28
CA TYR A 231 -7.44 15.56 -8.53
C TYR A 231 -7.88 14.56 -7.46
N ASP A 232 -7.56 14.88 -6.20
CA ASP A 232 -7.93 14.04 -5.05
C ASP A 232 -9.41 14.23 -4.72
N LEU A 233 -9.94 15.45 -4.87
CA LEU A 233 -11.32 15.75 -4.53
C LEU A 233 -12.32 15.00 -5.42
N ALA A 234 -12.05 14.86 -6.72
CA ALA A 234 -12.88 14.05 -7.61
C ALA A 234 -12.90 12.57 -7.18
N LYS A 235 -11.74 12.00 -6.82
CA LYS A 235 -11.64 10.61 -6.35
C LYS A 235 -12.36 10.41 -5.03
N ASP A 236 -12.23 11.34 -4.11
CA ASP A 236 -12.84 11.25 -2.78
C ASP A 236 -14.34 11.50 -2.82
N LYS A 237 -14.86 12.33 -3.72
CA LYS A 237 -16.29 12.43 -4.01
C LYS A 237 -16.86 11.12 -4.56
N ALA A 238 -16.18 10.48 -5.52
CA ALA A 238 -16.60 9.19 -6.05
C ALA A 238 -16.56 8.09 -4.97
N TYR A 239 -15.48 8.05 -4.18
CA TYR A 239 -15.34 7.14 -3.06
C TYR A 239 -16.46 7.32 -2.02
N THR A 240 -16.71 8.57 -1.62
CA THR A 240 -17.77 8.91 -0.66
C THR A 240 -19.12 8.44 -1.16
N ALA A 241 -19.44 8.72 -2.42
CA ALA A 241 -20.71 8.32 -3.02
C ALA A 241 -20.88 6.80 -3.08
N ALA A 242 -19.83 6.05 -3.43
CA ALA A 242 -19.86 4.58 -3.45
C ALA A 242 -20.05 3.99 -2.04
N VAL A 243 -19.24 4.43 -1.08
CA VAL A 243 -19.21 3.85 0.28
C VAL A 243 -20.47 4.20 1.07
N LEU A 244 -20.93 5.46 0.98
CA LEU A 244 -22.12 5.92 1.68
C LEU A 244 -23.40 5.69 0.90
N ARG A 245 -23.30 5.24 -0.36
CA ARG A 245 -24.44 4.93 -1.23
C ARG A 245 -25.40 6.11 -1.39
N THR A 246 -24.86 7.32 -1.37
CA THR A 246 -25.63 8.57 -1.43
C THR A 246 -24.86 9.64 -2.20
N GLU A 247 -25.58 10.61 -2.74
CA GLU A 247 -24.96 11.75 -3.41
C GLU A 247 -24.26 12.63 -2.38
N THR A 248 -23.05 13.09 -2.69
CA THR A 248 -22.27 13.92 -1.76
C THR A 248 -22.93 15.26 -1.49
N GLU A 249 -23.78 15.73 -2.40
CA GLU A 249 -24.61 16.93 -2.23
C GLU A 249 -25.60 16.79 -1.07
N LYS A 250 -26.22 15.62 -0.91
CA LYS A 250 -27.20 15.33 0.15
C LYS A 250 -26.55 15.22 1.54
N LEU A 251 -25.24 14.99 1.60
CA LEU A 251 -24.53 14.84 2.86
C LEU A 251 -24.39 16.17 3.61
N LYS A 252 -24.38 17.30 2.90
CA LYS A 252 -24.23 18.64 3.48
C LYS A 252 -25.22 18.89 4.62
N ASP A 253 -26.48 18.52 4.42
CA ASP A 253 -27.54 18.71 5.42
C ASP A 253 -27.45 17.68 6.55
N LEU A 254 -26.98 16.47 6.22
CA LEU A 254 -26.85 15.35 7.16
C LEU A 254 -25.65 15.48 8.11
N THR A 255 -24.60 16.20 7.70
CA THR A 255 -23.38 16.41 8.49
C THR A 255 -23.32 17.78 9.15
N GLY A 256 -24.37 18.59 9.04
CA GLY A 256 -24.47 19.86 9.77
C GLY A 256 -24.53 19.66 11.30
N PRO A 257 -24.39 20.72 12.12
CA PRO A 257 -24.37 20.63 13.59
C PRO A 257 -25.59 19.95 14.24
N GLN A 258 -26.71 19.89 13.52
CA GLN A 258 -27.96 19.24 13.96
C GLN A 258 -28.29 17.99 13.14
N GLY A 259 -27.40 17.58 12.24
CA GLY A 259 -27.57 16.46 11.34
C GLY A 259 -27.22 15.12 12.01
N SER A 260 -27.85 14.04 11.54
CA SER A 260 -27.67 12.70 12.09
C SER A 260 -26.26 12.12 11.90
N PHE A 261 -25.46 12.70 10.99
CA PHE A 261 -24.11 12.29 10.66
C PHE A 261 -23.07 13.38 10.97
N TYR A 262 -23.33 14.25 11.95
CA TYR A 262 -22.39 15.29 12.36
C TYR A 262 -20.99 14.73 12.69
N GLY A 263 -19.94 15.34 12.15
CA GLY A 263 -18.54 14.94 12.33
C GLY A 263 -18.02 13.94 11.30
N LEU A 264 -18.88 13.46 10.40
CA LEU A 264 -18.48 12.56 9.31
C LEU A 264 -17.53 13.25 8.32
N GLU A 265 -17.63 14.57 8.15
CA GLU A 265 -16.75 15.40 7.32
C GLU A 265 -15.29 15.43 7.79
N ARG A 266 -15.01 14.95 9.02
CA ARG A 266 -13.66 14.87 9.58
C ARG A 266 -12.98 13.53 9.29
N LYS A 267 -13.70 12.58 8.70
CA LYS A 267 -13.14 11.29 8.30
C LYS A 267 -12.34 11.46 7.02
N ASP A 268 -11.20 10.77 6.98
CA ASP A 268 -10.33 10.76 5.82
C ASP A 268 -11.11 10.35 4.57
N ARG A 269 -10.88 11.07 3.46
CA ARG A 269 -11.52 10.88 2.15
C ARG A 269 -13.03 11.13 2.06
N ILE A 270 -13.70 11.58 3.12
CA ILE A 270 -15.14 11.87 3.06
C ILE A 270 -15.39 13.31 2.60
N VAL A 271 -16.15 13.44 1.51
CA VAL A 271 -16.54 14.73 0.93
C VAL A 271 -18.05 14.93 1.04
N VAL A 272 -18.46 16.00 1.73
CA VAL A 272 -19.86 16.27 2.09
C VAL A 272 -20.51 17.37 1.27
N PHE A 273 -19.95 17.66 0.09
CA PHE A 273 -20.48 18.65 -0.84
C PHE A 273 -20.52 18.08 -2.26
N GLY A 274 -21.37 18.67 -3.11
CA GLY A 274 -21.80 18.12 -4.40
C GLY A 274 -20.70 17.81 -5.40
N GLY A 275 -21.00 16.91 -6.33
CA GLY A 275 -20.10 16.41 -7.36
C GLY A 275 -19.82 14.90 -7.30
N GLY A 276 -20.34 14.18 -6.31
CA GLY A 276 -20.28 12.72 -6.23
C GLY A 276 -21.67 12.07 -6.31
N VAL A 277 -21.83 11.06 -7.18
CA VAL A 277 -23.12 10.37 -7.42
C VAL A 277 -22.92 8.85 -7.47
N PRO A 278 -23.69 8.05 -6.70
CA PRO A 278 -23.68 6.60 -6.79
C PRO A 278 -24.46 6.09 -8.01
N LEU A 279 -23.97 5.03 -8.63
CA LEU A 279 -24.58 4.41 -9.81
C LEU A 279 -25.24 3.08 -9.44
N PHE A 280 -26.56 3.02 -9.63
CA PHE A 280 -27.37 1.84 -9.34
C PHE A 280 -27.98 1.24 -10.61
N GLN A 281 -27.89 -0.08 -10.73
CA GLN A 281 -28.57 -0.88 -11.75
C GLN A 281 -29.38 -1.96 -11.05
N GLU A 282 -30.68 -2.04 -11.33
CA GLU A 282 -31.61 -3.01 -10.71
C GLU A 282 -31.54 -3.03 -9.17
N GLY A 283 -31.33 -1.86 -8.55
CA GLY A 283 -31.21 -1.72 -7.09
C GLY A 283 -29.85 -2.16 -6.50
N LYS A 284 -28.92 -2.63 -7.33
CA LYS A 284 -27.54 -2.97 -6.93
C LYS A 284 -26.61 -1.80 -7.25
N LEU A 285 -25.73 -1.46 -6.31
CA LEU A 285 -24.66 -0.50 -6.56
C LEU A 285 -23.64 -1.11 -7.52
N ILE A 286 -23.38 -0.41 -8.63
CA ILE A 286 -22.39 -0.79 -9.65
C ILE A 286 -21.09 -0.01 -9.47
N GLY A 287 -21.19 1.24 -8.99
CA GLY A 287 -20.06 2.14 -8.86
C GLY A 287 -20.48 3.53 -8.43
N ALA A 288 -19.60 4.51 -8.61
CA ALA A 288 -19.93 5.92 -8.43
C ALA A 288 -19.10 6.81 -9.35
N ILE A 289 -19.54 8.06 -9.51
CA ILE A 289 -18.85 9.11 -10.25
C ILE A 289 -18.49 10.21 -9.27
N GLY A 290 -17.32 10.80 -9.43
CA GLY A 290 -16.91 12.00 -8.72
C GLY A 290 -16.29 13.00 -9.69
N VAL A 291 -16.72 14.26 -9.60
CA VAL A 291 -16.27 15.36 -10.44
C VAL A 291 -15.83 16.52 -9.57
N SER A 292 -14.73 17.15 -9.97
CA SER A 292 -14.27 18.41 -9.38
C SER A 292 -13.52 19.26 -10.39
N GLY A 293 -13.77 20.57 -10.38
CA GLY A 293 -12.93 21.55 -11.08
C GLY A 293 -13.46 22.98 -11.02
N GLY A 294 -14.76 23.15 -10.75
CA GLY A 294 -15.40 24.45 -10.62
C GLY A 294 -16.09 24.66 -9.27
N SER A 295 -17.19 25.41 -9.32
CA SER A 295 -18.17 25.52 -8.24
C SER A 295 -18.90 24.20 -7.99
N VAL A 296 -19.56 24.07 -6.83
CA VAL A 296 -20.33 22.88 -6.49
C VAL A 296 -21.45 22.65 -7.50
N GLU A 297 -22.10 23.72 -7.95
CA GLU A 297 -23.15 23.69 -8.95
C GLU A 297 -22.63 23.16 -10.30
N GLU A 298 -21.45 23.59 -10.73
CA GLU A 298 -20.81 23.10 -11.97
C GLU A 298 -20.39 21.63 -11.85
N ASP A 299 -19.82 21.24 -10.71
CA ASP A 299 -19.46 19.84 -10.43
C ASP A 299 -20.71 18.94 -10.48
N VAL A 300 -21.84 19.40 -9.92
CA VAL A 300 -23.13 18.70 -9.96
C VAL A 300 -23.67 18.61 -11.40
N LEU A 301 -23.57 19.69 -12.18
CA LEU A 301 -24.01 19.69 -13.58
C LEU A 301 -23.25 18.65 -14.42
N VAL A 302 -21.94 18.55 -14.23
CA VAL A 302 -21.08 17.62 -14.97
C VAL A 302 -21.26 16.18 -14.51
N VAL A 303 -21.30 15.90 -13.20
CA VAL A 303 -21.53 14.53 -12.71
C VAL A 303 -22.88 13.97 -13.15
N LYS A 304 -23.92 14.83 -13.27
CA LYS A 304 -25.24 14.45 -13.81
C LYS A 304 -25.20 14.10 -15.31
N ALA A 305 -24.25 14.61 -16.08
CA ALA A 305 -24.06 14.17 -17.46
C ALA A 305 -23.49 12.75 -17.52
N GLY A 306 -22.51 12.44 -16.66
CA GLY A 306 -21.98 11.07 -16.50
C GLY A 306 -23.03 10.08 -16.02
N GLU A 307 -23.87 10.46 -15.04
CA GLU A 307 -24.98 9.63 -14.56
C GLU A 307 -25.98 9.31 -15.69
N LYS A 308 -26.32 10.30 -16.54
CA LYS A 308 -27.17 10.09 -17.71
C LYS A 308 -26.54 9.16 -18.74
N ALA A 309 -25.22 9.23 -18.94
CA ALA A 309 -24.51 8.34 -19.84
C ALA A 309 -24.55 6.89 -19.35
N PHE A 310 -24.35 6.67 -18.05
CA PHE A 310 -24.55 5.36 -17.41
C PHE A 310 -25.95 4.80 -17.67
N MET A 311 -27.00 5.58 -17.40
CA MET A 311 -28.40 5.15 -17.61
C MET A 311 -28.75 4.85 -19.08
N LYS A 312 -28.04 5.43 -20.05
CA LYS A 312 -28.23 5.15 -21.49
C LYS A 312 -27.54 3.85 -21.92
N GLY A 313 -26.39 3.53 -21.34
CA GLY A 313 -25.65 2.29 -21.60
C GLY A 313 -26.39 1.04 -21.15
N ASP A 314 -27.26 1.15 -20.14
CA ASP A 314 -28.11 0.07 -19.60
C ASP A 314 -29.30 -0.34 -20.50
N ARG A 315 -29.51 0.33 -21.65
CA ARG A 315 -30.62 0.06 -22.57
C ARG A 315 -30.22 -0.73 -23.82
N LEU A 316 -29.00 -1.26 -23.87
CA LEU A 316 -28.46 -2.13 -24.94
C LEU A 316 -28.21 -3.54 -24.41
#